data_AF-A0A0C2WSG6-F1
#
_entry.id   AF-A0A0C2WSG6-F1
#
_cell.length_a   1.000
_cell.length_b   1.000
_cell.length_c   1.000
_cell.angle_alpha   90.00
_cell.angle_beta   90.00
_cell.angle_gamma   90.00
#
_symmetry.space_group_name_H-M   'P 1'
#
loop_
_entity.id
_entity.type
_entity.pdbx_description
1 polymer ?
#
loop_
_entity_poly.entity_id
_entity_poly.type
_entity_poly.pdbx_seq_one_letter_code
_entity_poly.pdbx_strand_id
1 'polypeptide(L)'
;DGGGVRSFSQLVIMRTIMHQLNYNTNETPKLPWERFDLMGGSGTGGLIAIMFARLHMSVEEVLDEFDILVELVYDQEDVSP
;
A
#
# COMPACT_ATOMS: atom_id res chain seq x y z
N ASP A 1 3.82 6.58 8.78
CA ASP A 1 3.12 5.71 9.73
C ASP A 1 2.18 6.50 10.61
N GLY A 2 1.02 6.84 10.04
CA GLY A 2 -0.09 7.42 10.78
C GLY A 2 -1.35 6.77 10.23
N GLY A 3 -2.08 6.02 11.07
CA GLY A 3 -3.26 5.27 10.65
C GLY A 3 -4.37 6.14 10.04
N GLY A 4 -5.30 5.47 9.36
CA GLY A 4 -6.43 6.08 8.63
C GLY A 4 -6.02 6.66 7.28
N VAL A 5 -6.75 7.67 6.80
CA VAL A 5 -6.60 8.31 5.48
C VAL A 5 -5.20 8.85 5.18
N ARG A 6 -4.38 9.12 6.20
CA ARG A 6 -2.98 9.55 6.01
C ARG A 6 -2.10 8.44 5.43
N SER A 7 -2.52 7.18 5.51
CA SER A 7 -1.79 6.02 4.96
C SER A 7 -1.74 6.03 3.43
N PHE A 8 -2.69 6.70 2.75
CA PHE A 8 -2.64 6.91 1.30
C PHE A 8 -1.40 7.66 0.84
N SER A 9 -0.87 8.57 1.67
CA SER A 9 0.38 9.26 1.34
C SER A 9 1.55 8.27 1.18
N GLN A 10 1.57 7.18 1.97
CA GLN A 10 2.60 6.14 1.86
C GLN A 10 2.45 5.35 0.56
N LEU A 11 1.21 5.05 0.14
CA LEU A 11 0.93 4.38 -1.12
C LEU A 11 1.30 5.25 -2.32
N VAL A 12 1.02 6.56 -2.26
CA VAL A 12 1.44 7.51 -3.31
C VAL A 12 2.97 7.60 -3.39
N ILE A 13 3.67 7.64 -2.25
CA ILE A 13 5.14 7.61 -2.22
C ILE A 13 5.65 6.29 -2.81
N MET A 14 5.08 5.14 -2.42
CA MET A 14 5.44 3.83 -2.96
C MET A 14 5.23 3.79 -4.48
N ARG A 15 4.13 4.38 -4.98
CA ARG A 15 3.85 4.48 -6.42
C ARG A 15 4.94 5.24 -7.15
N THR A 16 5.37 6.38 -6.61
CA THR A 16 6.47 7.16 -7.18
C THR A 16 7.77 6.37 -7.19
N ILE A 17 8.10 5.66 -6.09
CA ILE A 17 9.30 4.83 -6.00
C ILE A 17 9.26 3.72 -7.05
N MET A 18 8.17 2.96 -7.12
CA MET A 18 8.03 1.85 -8.07
C MET A 18 8.04 2.32 -9.52
N HIS A 19 7.40 3.46 -9.81
CA HIS A 19 7.49 4.10 -11.12
C HIS A 19 8.95 4.39 -11.47
N GLN A 20 9.72 5.01 -10.57
CA GLN A 20 11.14 5.31 -10.82
C GLN A 20 12.00 4.04 -10.99
N LEU A 21 11.77 3.00 -10.18
CA LEU A 21 12.53 1.74 -10.25
C LEU A 21 12.25 0.93 -11.52
N ASN A 22 11.06 1.09 -12.10
CA ASN A 22 10.67 0.44 -13.35
C ASN A 22 10.89 1.34 -14.57
N TYR A 23 11.09 2.65 -14.39
CA TYR A 23 11.34 3.60 -15.45
C TYR A 23 12.68 3.33 -16.16
N ASN A 24 12.68 3.37 -17.49
CA ASN A 24 13.85 3.18 -18.35
C ASN A 24 14.60 1.84 -18.14
N THR A 25 13.91 0.81 -17.64
CA THR A 25 14.43 -0.55 -17.67
C THR A 25 13.95 -1.25 -18.93
N ASN A 26 14.83 -2.02 -19.60
CA ASN A 26 14.41 -2.93 -20.67
C ASN A 26 13.80 -4.23 -20.11
N GLU A 27 13.60 -4.29 -18.79
CA GLU A 27 13.02 -5.42 -18.09
C GLU A 27 11.50 -5.27 -17.99
N THR A 28 10.81 -6.38 -17.74
CA THR A 28 9.40 -6.34 -17.34
C THR A 28 9.28 -5.56 -16.03
N PRO A 29 8.30 -4.64 -15.91
CA PRO A 29 8.06 -3.92 -14.66
C PRO A 29 7.87 -4.89 -13.51
N LYS A 30 8.62 -4.68 -12.42
CA LYS A 30 8.58 -5.53 -11.24
C LYS A 30 7.58 -4.99 -10.23
N LEU A 31 7.00 -5.90 -9.46
CA LEU A 31 6.12 -5.59 -8.34
C LEU A 31 6.93 -5.25 -7.08
N PRO A 32 6.30 -4.62 -6.06
CA PRO A 32 7.00 -4.27 -4.82
C PRO A 32 7.70 -5.47 -4.16
N TRP A 33 7.08 -6.65 -4.13
CA TRP A 33 7.67 -7.86 -3.52
C TRP A 33 8.95 -8.35 -4.21
N GLU A 34 9.18 -7.98 -5.48
CA GLU A 34 10.39 -8.35 -6.22
C GLU A 34 11.54 -7.35 -6.04
N ARG A 35 11.25 -6.18 -5.43
CA ARG A 35 12.23 -5.09 -5.24
C ARG A 35 12.71 -4.93 -3.81
N PHE A 36 11.91 -5.34 -2.85
CA PHE A 36 12.21 -5.17 -1.44
C PHE A 36 12.34 -6.54 -0.76
N ASP A 37 13.53 -6.83 -0.24
CA ASP A 37 13.80 -8.07 0.53
C ASP A 37 12.98 -8.13 1.83
N LEU A 38 12.58 -6.97 2.34
CA LEU A 38 11.79 -6.83 3.55
C LEU A 38 10.80 -5.67 3.42
N MET A 39 9.55 -5.94 3.79
CA MET A 39 8.52 -4.92 3.98
C MET A 39 7.93 -5.08 5.38
N GLY A 40 7.81 -3.95 6.09
CA GLY A 40 7.28 -3.90 7.44
C GLY A 40 6.41 -2.68 7.65
N GLY A 41 5.54 -2.76 8.64
CA GLY A 41 4.66 -1.68 9.05
C GLY A 41 3.85 -2.06 10.28
N SER A 42 3.23 -1.07 10.92
CA SER A 42 2.37 -1.26 12.09
C SER A 42 0.97 -0.71 11.83
N GLY A 43 -0.05 -1.30 12.45
CA GLY A 43 -1.46 -0.95 12.19
C GLY A 43 -1.79 -1.06 10.69
N THR A 44 -2.29 0.03 10.10
CA THR A 44 -2.57 0.13 8.67
C THR A 44 -1.36 -0.17 7.78
N GLY A 45 -0.16 0.28 8.17
CA GLY A 45 1.06 -0.01 7.43
C GLY A 45 1.42 -1.50 7.41
N GLY A 46 1.05 -2.24 8.46
CA GLY A 46 1.22 -3.69 8.52
C GLY A 46 0.29 -4.42 7.55
N LEU A 47 -0.95 -3.96 7.41
CA LEU A 47 -1.89 -4.48 6.41
C LEU A 47 -1.38 -4.24 4.98
N ILE A 48 -0.93 -3.02 4.69
CA ILE A 48 -0.31 -2.66 3.40
C ILE A 48 0.92 -3.55 3.12
N ALA A 49 1.77 -3.79 4.13
CA ALA A 49 2.92 -4.67 3.99
C ALA A 49 2.52 -6.11 3.63
N ILE A 50 1.43 -6.64 4.18
CA ILE A 50 0.90 -7.97 3.81
C ILE A 50 0.40 -7.98 2.36
N MET A 51 -0.33 -6.95 1.93
CA MET A 51 -0.83 -6.85 0.55
C MET A 51 0.30 -6.87 -0.47
N PHE A 52 1.37 -6.11 -0.22
CA PHE A 52 2.55 -6.15 -1.08
C PHE A 52 3.32 -7.46 -0.97
N ALA A 53 3.76 -7.84 0.23
CA ALA A 53 4.75 -8.89 0.40
C ALA A 53 4.19 -10.32 0.37
N ARG A 54 2.91 -10.52 0.69
CA ARG A 54 2.30 -11.86 0.77
C ARG A 54 1.24 -12.09 -0.30
N LEU A 55 0.47 -11.05 -0.65
CA LEU A 55 -0.53 -11.13 -1.71
C LEU A 55 0.04 -10.74 -3.08
N HIS A 56 1.28 -10.21 -3.11
CA HIS A 56 1.99 -9.84 -4.34
C HIS A 56 1.24 -8.82 -5.20
N MET A 57 0.48 -7.94 -4.56
CA MET A 57 -0.28 -6.90 -5.26
C MET A 57 0.63 -5.80 -5.79
N SER A 58 0.24 -5.22 -6.92
CA SER A 58 0.79 -3.98 -7.45
C SER A 58 0.38 -2.78 -6.61
N VAL A 59 1.05 -1.63 -6.82
CA VAL A 59 0.72 -0.40 -6.07
C VAL A 59 -0.69 0.10 -6.38
N GLU A 60 -1.17 -0.07 -7.60
CA GLU A 60 -2.53 0.34 -7.98
C GLU A 60 -3.58 -0.58 -7.35
N GLU A 61 -3.37 -1.92 -7.37
CA GLU A 61 -4.28 -2.85 -6.69
C GLU A 61 -4.37 -2.56 -5.19
N VAL A 62 -3.25 -2.25 -4.54
CA VAL A 62 -3.27 -1.88 -3.11
C VAL A 62 -3.98 -0.54 -2.90
N LEU A 63 -3.85 0.44 -3.79
CA LEU A 63 -4.59 1.70 -3.68
C LEU A 63 -6.11 1.47 -3.73
N ASP A 64 -6.57 0.69 -4.70
CA ASP A 64 -8.00 0.41 -4.90
C ASP A 64 -8.59 -0.41 -3.75
N GLU A 65 -7.93 -1.50 -3.35
CA GLU A 65 -8.40 -2.35 -2.25
C GLU A 65 -8.31 -1.65 -0.89
N PHE A 66 -7.29 -0.80 -0.70
CA PHE A 66 -7.15 -0.06 0.54
C PHE A 66 -8.23 1.03 0.69
N ASP A 67 -8.69 1.63 -0.41
CA ASP A 67 -9.81 2.57 -0.41
C ASP A 67 -11.11 1.92 0.06
N ILE A 68 -11.43 0.76 -0.51
CA ILE A 68 -12.58 -0.05 -0.10
C ILE A 68 -12.48 -0.42 1.38
N LEU A 69 -11.30 -0.85 1.85
CA LEU A 69 -11.10 -1.19 3.26
C LEU A 69 -11.23 0.01 4.19
N VAL A 70 -10.78 1.18 3.75
CA VAL A 70 -10.91 2.40 4.55
C VAL A 70 -12.38 2.78 4.70
N GLU A 71 -13.16 2.73 3.63
CA GLU A 71 -14.61 2.95 3.68
C GLU A 71 -15.29 1.92 4.59
N LEU A 72 -15.06 0.62 4.38
CA LEU A 72 -15.74 -0.43 5.15
C LEU A 72 -15.43 -0.42 6.65
N VAL A 73 -14.20 -0.04 7.03
CA VAL A 73 -13.73 -0.15 8.42
C VAL A 73 -13.85 1.18 9.17
N TYR A 74 -13.69 2.32 8.49
CA TYR A 74 -13.62 3.64 9.13
C TYR A 74 -14.83 4.53 8.86
N ASP A 75 -15.80 4.12 8.03
CA ASP A 75 -17.08 4.83 7.83
C ASP A 75 -18.13 4.49 8.90
N GLN A 76 -17.75 3.78 9.96
CA GLN A 76 -18.54 3.69 11.19
C GLN A 76 -18.30 4.97 12.00
N GLU A 77 -19.21 5.94 11.86
CA GLU A 77 -19.33 7.11 12.73
C GLU A 77 -19.19 6.74 14.21
N ASP A 78 -18.61 7.67 14.98
CA ASP A 78 -18.77 7.83 16.43
C ASP A 78 -19.80 6.88 17.06
N VAL A 79 -19.36 5.68 17.45
CA VAL A 79 -20.00 5.01 18.57
C VAL A 79 -19.50 5.74 19.80
N SER A 80 -20.10 6.92 20.03
CA SER A 80 -19.97 7.71 21.26
C SER A 80 -20.18 6.78 22.47
N PRO A 81 -19.48 7.05 23.60
CA PRO A 81 -19.17 6.08 24.65
C PRO A 81 -20.37 5.46 25.37
#